data_AF-A0A452Y459-F1
#
_entry.id   AF-A0A452Y459-F1
#
_cell.length_a   1.000
_cell.length_b   1.000
_cell.length_c   1.000
_cell.angle_alpha   90.00
_cell.angle_beta   90.00
_cell.angle_gamma   90.00
#
_symmetry.space_group_name_H-M   'P 1'
#
loop_
_entity.id
_entity.type
_entity.pdbx_description
1 polymer ?
#
loop_
_entity_poly.entity_id
_entity_poly.type
_entity_poly.pdbx_seq_one_letter_code
_entity_poly.pdbx_strand_id
1 'polypeptide(L)'
;MASNVTNQSRNVFSKKLLADKEETLDDINLFSIMTVMSFLLSVPLMLYLEGIKFSPSYVQSTGVNLQELCVKAAIAGTCFHFYQQVSYSLLARISPVTHSVANSVKRVVVIVSSVIFFRTPISPINALGTGLALLGVFLYSRFKKAKPKAKAA
;
A
#
# COMPACT_ATOMS: atom_id res chain seq x y z
N MET A 1 12.92 -6.02 1.10
CA MET A 1 12.18 -7.22 1.57
C MET A 1 11.46 -6.99 2.90
N ALA A 2 12.02 -6.19 3.83
CA ALA A 2 11.38 -5.85 5.10
C ALA A 2 9.92 -5.37 4.99
N SER A 3 9.61 -4.48 4.04
CA SER A 3 8.25 -3.96 3.82
C SER A 3 7.23 -5.03 3.41
N ASN A 4 7.66 -6.07 2.69
CA ASN A 4 6.77 -7.17 2.37
C ASN A 4 6.46 -7.98 3.63
N VAL A 5 7.47 -8.30 4.45
CA VAL A 5 7.28 -9.06 5.69
C VAL A 5 6.36 -8.30 6.63
N THR A 6 6.64 -7.04 6.92
CA THR A 6 5.82 -6.24 7.85
C THR A 6 4.39 -6.05 7.35
N ASN A 7 4.18 -5.78 6.05
CA ASN A 7 2.84 -5.60 5.51
C ASN A 7 2.02 -6.91 5.50
N GLN A 8 2.65 -8.06 5.22
CA GLN A 8 1.95 -9.34 5.27
C GLN A 8 1.64 -9.77 6.70
N SER A 9 2.57 -9.59 7.63
CA SER A 9 2.35 -9.83 9.06
C SER A 9 1.19 -8.98 9.59
N ARG A 10 1.17 -7.69 9.25
CA ARG A 10 0.06 -6.78 9.56
C ARG A 10 -1.26 -7.30 9.03
N ASN A 11 -1.33 -7.69 7.75
CA ASN A 11 -2.57 -8.17 7.15
C ASN A 11 -3.10 -9.45 7.81
N VAL A 12 -2.22 -10.38 8.17
CA VAL A 12 -2.61 -11.63 8.86
C VAL A 12 -3.08 -11.33 10.29
N PHE A 13 -2.35 -10.49 11.02
CA PHE A 13 -2.71 -10.11 12.39
C PHE A 13 -4.00 -9.31 12.44
N SER A 14 -4.18 -8.32 11.57
CA SER A 14 -5.44 -7.57 11.43
C SER A 14 -6.61 -8.51 11.12
N LYS A 15 -6.41 -9.55 10.31
CA LYS A 15 -7.47 -10.54 10.04
C LYS A 15 -7.80 -11.40 11.25
N LYS A 16 -6.82 -11.75 12.08
CA LYS A 16 -7.06 -12.47 13.35
C LYS A 16 -7.87 -11.59 14.31
N LEU A 17 -7.50 -10.32 14.47
CA LEU A 17 -8.23 -9.38 15.32
C LEU A 17 -9.68 -9.17 14.86
N LEU A 18 -9.93 -9.11 13.54
CA LEU A 18 -11.29 -9.01 13.00
C LEU A 18 -12.11 -10.30 13.14
N ALA A 19 -11.46 -11.45 13.35
CA ALA A 19 -12.12 -12.75 13.50
C ALA A 19 -12.42 -13.08 14.97
N ASP A 20 -11.70 -12.45 15.90
CA ASP A 20 -11.93 -12.59 17.34
C ASP A 20 -13.21 -11.85 17.72
N LYS A 21 -14.20 -12.58 18.25
CA LYS A 21 -15.55 -12.04 18.50
C LYS A 21 -15.67 -11.30 19.84
N GLU A 22 -14.62 -11.30 20.67
CA GLU A 22 -14.66 -10.70 22.00
C GLU A 22 -14.59 -9.17 21.97
N GLU A 23 -13.97 -8.57 20.95
CA GLU A 23 -14.03 -7.13 20.69
C GLU A 23 -14.81 -6.88 19.39
N THR A 24 -15.87 -6.08 19.45
CA THR A 24 -16.66 -5.66 18.28
C THR A 24 -15.89 -4.63 17.43
N LEU A 25 -14.70 -5.00 16.97
CA LEU A 25 -13.85 -4.17 16.13
C LEU A 25 -14.31 -4.26 14.68
N ASP A 26 -15.01 -3.22 14.23
CA ASP A 26 -15.28 -3.00 12.81
C ASP A 26 -13.98 -2.72 12.04
N ASP A 27 -13.94 -3.10 10.76
CA ASP A 27 -12.79 -2.90 9.88
C ASP A 27 -12.36 -1.43 9.74
N ILE A 28 -13.32 -0.51 9.88
CA ILE A 28 -13.08 0.94 9.90
C ILE A 28 -12.40 1.36 11.21
N ASN A 29 -12.88 0.86 12.35
CA ASN A 29 -12.33 1.21 13.67
C ASN A 29 -10.91 0.66 13.83
N LEU A 30 -10.68 -0.58 13.41
CA LEU A 30 -9.36 -1.19 13.40
C LEU A 30 -8.39 -0.35 12.56
N PHE A 31 -8.79 0.02 11.34
CA PHE A 31 -7.96 0.85 10.46
C PHE A 31 -7.69 2.25 11.03
N SER A 32 -8.70 2.86 11.66
CA SER A 32 -8.57 4.17 12.31
C SER A 32 -7.54 4.13 13.44
N ILE A 33 -7.65 3.16 14.36
CA ILE A 33 -6.70 2.97 15.47
C ILE A 33 -5.29 2.74 14.94
N MET A 34 -5.12 1.85 13.96
CA MET A 34 -3.80 1.61 13.35
C MET A 34 -3.20 2.87 12.71
N THR A 35 -4.02 3.70 12.07
CA THR A 35 -3.56 4.93 11.42
C THR A 35 -3.11 5.97 12.46
N VAL A 36 -3.89 6.16 13.53
CA VAL A 36 -3.54 7.07 14.63
C VAL A 36 -2.25 6.62 15.32
N MET A 37 -2.13 5.35 15.66
CA MET A 37 -0.92 4.81 16.28
C MET A 37 0.30 4.93 15.35
N SER A 38 0.12 4.67 14.05
CA SER A 38 1.19 4.84 13.06
C SER A 38 1.64 6.28 12.98
N PHE A 39 0.72 7.25 13.03
CA PHE A 39 1.05 8.67 13.04
C PHE A 39 1.83 9.06 14.29
N LEU A 40 1.35 8.67 15.48
CA LEU A 40 1.99 8.99 16.76
C LEU A 40 3.42 8.42 16.86
N LEU A 41 3.67 7.25 16.28
CA LEU A 41 5.02 6.66 16.22
C LEU A 41 5.90 7.30 15.14
N SER A 42 5.32 7.72 14.01
CA SER A 42 6.08 8.25 12.87
C SER A 42 6.52 9.70 13.07
N VAL A 43 5.70 10.53 13.74
CA VAL A 43 6.01 11.95 14.01
C VAL A 43 7.32 12.14 14.78
N PRO A 44 7.56 11.50 15.95
CA PRO A 44 8.80 11.70 16.69
C PRO A 44 10.03 11.20 15.92
N LEU A 45 9.89 10.09 15.18
CA LEU A 45 10.97 9.58 14.32
C LEU A 45 11.29 10.55 13.17
N MET A 46 10.27 11.13 12.55
CA MET A 46 10.44 12.14 11.50
C MET A 46 11.17 13.37 12.06
N LEU A 47 10.75 13.88 13.20
CA LEU A 47 11.39 15.04 13.84
C LEU A 47 12.84 14.75 14.23
N TYR A 48 13.14 13.52 14.69
CA TYR A 48 14.49 13.11 15.05
C TYR A 48 15.43 12.97 13.85
N LEU A 49 14.96 12.35 12.75
CA LEU A 49 15.80 12.05 11.57
C LEU A 49 15.90 13.22 10.59
N GLU A 50 14.79 13.89 10.32
CA GLU A 50 14.73 14.95 9.31
C GLU A 50 14.80 16.35 9.91
N GLY A 51 14.44 16.52 11.18
CA GLY A 51 14.33 17.83 11.82
C GLY A 51 13.16 18.67 11.28
N ILE A 52 13.08 19.93 11.70
CA ILE A 52 12.05 20.87 11.22
C ILE A 52 12.54 21.51 9.91
N LYS A 53 12.34 20.80 8.79
CA LYS A 53 12.65 21.32 7.43
C LYS A 53 11.53 22.15 6.80
N PHE A 54 10.40 22.31 7.49
CA PHE A 54 9.24 23.09 7.06
C PHE A 54 9.40 24.61 7.24
N SER A 55 10.64 25.12 7.32
CA SER A 55 10.86 26.57 7.33
C SER A 55 10.59 27.15 5.93
N PRO A 56 9.80 28.23 5.79
CA PRO A 56 9.50 28.86 4.49
C PRO A 56 10.76 29.18 3.66
N SER A 57 11.86 29.50 4.35
CA SER A 57 13.17 29.80 3.75
C SER A 57 13.80 28.61 3.03
N TYR A 58 13.54 27.37 3.49
CA TYR A 58 14.05 26.13 2.88
C TYR A 58 13.21 25.69 1.68
N VAL A 59 11.91 25.97 1.69
CA VAL A 59 11.02 25.65 0.55
C VAL A 59 11.20 26.67 -0.58
N GLN A 60 11.50 27.93 -0.27
CA GLN A 60 11.86 28.92 -1.29
C GLN A 60 13.22 28.61 -1.94
N SER A 61 14.20 28.10 -1.20
CA SER A 61 15.50 27.73 -1.77
C SER A 61 15.47 26.49 -2.68
N THR A 62 14.40 25.70 -2.63
CA THR A 62 14.18 24.54 -3.52
C THR A 62 13.42 24.90 -4.80
N GLY A 63 13.01 26.15 -4.99
CA GLY A 63 12.34 26.61 -6.20
C GLY A 63 10.90 26.13 -6.36
N VAL A 64 10.29 25.59 -5.29
CA VAL A 64 8.92 25.04 -5.31
C VAL A 64 7.98 25.98 -4.55
N ASN A 65 6.81 26.26 -5.12
CA ASN A 65 5.80 27.06 -4.45
C ASN A 65 5.19 26.28 -3.26
N LEU A 66 5.24 26.87 -2.06
CA LEU A 66 4.67 26.29 -0.83
C LEU A 66 3.20 25.90 -1.00
N GLN A 67 2.39 26.73 -1.67
CA GLN A 67 0.98 26.47 -1.86
C GLN A 67 0.74 25.27 -2.78
N GLU A 68 1.49 25.17 -3.87
CA GLU A 68 1.39 24.05 -4.81
C GLU A 68 1.87 22.74 -4.16
N LEU A 69 2.96 22.79 -3.39
CA LEU A 69 3.45 21.65 -2.63
C LEU A 69 2.40 21.17 -1.61
N CYS A 70 1.80 22.10 -0.87
CA CYS A 70 0.80 21.76 0.15
C CYS A 70 -0.46 21.16 -0.49
N VAL A 71 -0.93 21.71 -1.62
CA VAL A 71 -2.08 21.16 -2.37
C VAL A 71 -1.77 19.76 -2.91
N LYS A 72 -0.60 19.55 -3.53
CA LYS A 72 -0.18 18.24 -4.03
C LYS A 72 -0.03 17.22 -2.90
N ALA A 73 0.55 17.63 -1.77
CA ALA A 73 0.69 16.78 -0.59
C ALA A 73 -0.67 16.42 0.02
N ALA A 74 -1.60 17.38 0.10
CA ALA A 74 -2.96 17.14 0.59
C ALA A 74 -3.70 16.14 -0.32
N ILE A 75 -3.68 16.35 -1.64
CA ILE A 75 -4.31 15.42 -2.60
C ILE A 75 -3.69 14.03 -2.49
N ALA A 76 -2.36 13.93 -2.47
CA ALA A 76 -1.67 12.64 -2.35
C ALA A 76 -2.00 11.93 -1.03
N GLY A 77 -2.02 12.67 0.09
CA GLY A 77 -2.36 12.14 1.41
C GLY A 77 -3.80 11.65 1.49
N THR A 78 -4.76 12.44 1.02
CA THR A 78 -6.18 12.07 0.97
C THR A 78 -6.39 10.85 0.08
N CYS A 79 -5.83 10.82 -1.13
CA CYS A 79 -5.90 9.66 -2.01
C CYS A 79 -5.29 8.41 -1.37
N PHE A 80 -4.16 8.54 -0.67
CA PHE A 80 -3.52 7.43 0.03
C PHE A 80 -4.39 6.89 1.18
N HIS A 81 -5.02 7.78 1.95
CA HIS A 81 -5.92 7.39 3.03
C HIS A 81 -7.13 6.60 2.51
N PHE A 82 -7.82 7.11 1.48
CA PHE A 82 -8.93 6.40 0.85
C PHE A 82 -8.51 5.04 0.30
N TYR A 83 -7.36 4.97 -0.37
CA TYR A 83 -6.82 3.69 -0.86
C TYR A 83 -6.62 2.69 0.29
N GLN A 84 -6.01 3.13 1.39
CA GLN A 84 -5.75 2.25 2.54
C GLN A 84 -7.05 1.81 3.21
N GLN A 85 -8.03 2.71 3.34
CA GLN A 85 -9.35 2.39 3.90
C GLN A 85 -10.08 1.31 3.07
N VAL A 86 -10.13 1.48 1.73
CA VAL A 86 -10.73 0.47 0.83
C VAL A 86 -9.96 -0.85 0.89
N SER A 87 -8.62 -0.80 0.98
CA SER A 87 -7.77 -1.99 1.10
C SER A 87 -8.06 -2.78 2.38
N TYR A 88 -8.33 -2.09 3.49
CA TYR A 88 -8.69 -2.72 4.77
C TYR A 88 -10.11 -3.28 4.78
N SER A 89 -11.09 -2.57 4.22
CA SER A 89 -12.44 -3.12 4.09
C SER A 89 -12.47 -4.35 3.16
N LEU A 90 -11.61 -4.37 2.13
CA LEU A 90 -11.42 -5.57 1.32
C LEU A 90 -10.81 -6.72 2.15
N LEU A 91 -9.77 -6.45 2.95
CA LEU A 91 -9.14 -7.44 3.84
C LEU A 91 -10.15 -8.05 4.82
N ALA A 92 -11.12 -7.29 5.30
CA ALA A 92 -12.22 -7.78 6.14
C ALA A 92 -13.08 -8.83 5.44
N ARG A 93 -13.23 -8.74 4.11
CA ARG A 93 -14.09 -9.61 3.30
C ARG A 93 -13.35 -10.76 2.60
N ILE A 94 -12.05 -10.65 2.37
CA ILE A 94 -11.23 -11.69 1.71
C ILE A 94 -10.17 -12.29 2.62
N SER A 95 -9.57 -13.41 2.20
CA SER A 95 -8.44 -14.00 2.93
C SER A 95 -7.15 -13.18 2.74
N PRO A 96 -6.23 -13.16 3.72
CA PRO A 96 -4.96 -12.43 3.62
C PRO A 96 -4.13 -12.83 2.40
N VAL A 97 -4.17 -14.12 2.03
CA VAL A 97 -3.49 -14.63 0.83
C VAL A 97 -4.07 -14.00 -0.43
N THR A 98 -5.39 -13.79 -0.50
CA THR A 98 -6.04 -13.16 -1.67
C THR A 98 -5.74 -11.67 -1.75
N HIS A 99 -5.72 -11.00 -0.59
CA HIS A 99 -5.30 -9.61 -0.48
C HIS A 99 -3.86 -9.41 -0.97
N SER A 100 -2.95 -10.32 -0.61
CA SER A 100 -1.57 -10.33 -1.09
C SER A 100 -1.44 -10.45 -2.63
N VAL A 101 -2.28 -11.27 -3.27
CA VAL A 101 -2.32 -11.35 -4.76
C VAL A 101 -2.80 -10.04 -5.36
N ALA A 102 -3.88 -9.47 -4.82
CA ALA A 102 -4.42 -8.20 -5.31
C ALA A 102 -3.38 -7.08 -5.19
N ASN A 103 -2.61 -7.06 -4.10
CA ASN A 103 -1.50 -6.12 -3.93
C ASN A 103 -0.37 -6.32 -4.97
N SER A 104 -0.09 -7.57 -5.36
CA SER A 104 0.88 -7.87 -6.40
C SER A 104 0.42 -7.38 -7.78
N VAL A 105 -0.87 -7.56 -8.11
CA VAL A 105 -1.48 -7.04 -9.34
C VAL A 105 -1.49 -5.50 -9.33
N LYS A 106 -1.84 -4.86 -8.20
CA LYS A 106 -1.79 -3.39 -8.07
C LYS A 106 -0.40 -2.87 -8.41
N ARG A 107 0.66 -3.47 -7.84
CA ARG A 107 2.06 -3.04 -8.07
C ARG A 107 2.41 -3.07 -9.55
N VAL A 108 2.01 -4.15 -10.23
CA VAL A 108 2.14 -4.35 -11.66
C VAL A 108 1.48 -3.21 -12.46
N VAL A 109 0.22 -2.88 -12.15
CA VAL A 109 -0.53 -1.82 -12.83
C VAL A 109 0.16 -0.47 -12.64
N VAL A 110 0.60 -0.17 -11.42
CA VAL A 110 1.31 1.09 -11.11
C VAL A 110 2.62 1.20 -11.90
N ILE A 111 3.39 0.11 -12.02
CA ILE A 111 4.64 0.12 -12.82
C ILE A 111 4.32 0.43 -14.28
N VAL A 112 3.38 -0.29 -14.91
CA VAL A 112 3.03 -0.10 -16.32
C VAL A 112 2.51 1.32 -16.58
N SER A 113 1.60 1.81 -15.74
CA SER A 113 1.06 3.17 -15.88
C SER A 113 2.13 4.24 -15.72
N SER A 114 3.06 4.09 -14.77
CA SER A 114 4.17 5.02 -14.58
C SER A 114 5.08 5.07 -15.81
N VAL A 115 5.35 3.93 -16.44
CA VAL A 115 6.17 3.86 -17.64
C VAL A 115 5.52 4.59 -18.81
N ILE A 116 4.21 4.36 -19.01
CA ILE A 116 3.44 5.02 -20.08
C ILE A 116 3.40 6.54 -19.86
N PHE A 117 3.18 6.97 -18.61
CA PHE A 117 3.01 8.37 -18.27
C PHE A 117 4.34 9.15 -18.28
N PHE A 118 5.37 8.64 -17.59
CA PHE A 118 6.67 9.31 -17.49
C PHE A 118 7.57 9.07 -18.71
N ARG A 119 7.16 8.17 -19.63
CA ARG A 119 7.94 7.76 -20.81
C ARG A 119 9.40 7.43 -20.46
N THR A 120 9.60 6.82 -19.30
CA THR A 120 10.94 6.47 -18.83
C THR A 120 11.55 5.42 -19.76
N PRO A 121 12.77 5.63 -20.28
CA PRO A 121 13.41 4.67 -21.17
C PRO A 121 13.71 3.39 -20.38
N ILE A 122 13.00 2.32 -20.71
CA ILE A 122 13.23 1.00 -20.12
C ILE A 122 14.23 0.25 -20.99
N SER A 123 15.34 -0.19 -20.39
CA SER A 123 16.25 -1.15 -21.03
C SER A 123 15.50 -2.43 -21.44
N PRO A 124 15.76 -3.04 -22.61
CA PRO A 124 15.08 -4.26 -23.05
C PRO A 124 15.06 -5.38 -21.99
N ILE A 125 16.11 -5.47 -21.18
CA ILE A 125 16.21 -6.43 -20.07
C ILE A 125 15.21 -6.14 -18.94
N ASN A 126 14.98 -4.87 -18.61
CA ASN A 126 13.99 -4.47 -17.62
C ASN A 126 12.57 -4.67 -18.15
N ALA A 127 12.36 -4.49 -19.46
CA ALA A 127 11.07 -4.77 -20.10
C ALA A 127 10.74 -6.27 -20.06
N LEU A 128 11.71 -7.13 -20.38
CA LEU A 128 11.59 -8.58 -20.25
C LEU A 128 11.35 -9.02 -18.80
N GLY A 129 12.13 -8.50 -17.85
CA GLY A 129 11.94 -8.80 -16.42
C GLY A 129 10.57 -8.39 -15.90
N THR A 130 10.08 -7.22 -16.33
CA THR A 130 8.71 -6.76 -16.01
C THR A 130 7.67 -7.68 -16.65
N GLY A 131 7.83 -8.03 -17.93
CA GLY A 131 6.96 -8.98 -18.63
C GLY A 131 6.87 -10.35 -17.94
N LEU A 132 8.01 -10.89 -17.50
CA LEU A 132 8.06 -12.17 -16.79
C LEU A 132 7.39 -12.08 -15.41
N ALA A 133 7.58 -10.98 -14.69
CA ALA A 133 6.89 -10.73 -13.42
C ALA A 133 5.37 -10.62 -13.60
N LEU A 134 4.92 -9.96 -14.68
CA LEU A 134 3.50 -9.86 -15.05
C LEU A 134 2.90 -11.25 -15.34
N LEU A 135 3.61 -12.05 -16.13
CA LEU A 135 3.23 -13.43 -16.44
C LEU A 135 3.15 -14.29 -15.18
N GLY A 136 4.12 -14.19 -14.27
CA GLY A 136 4.11 -14.91 -13.00
C GLY A 136 2.89 -14.57 -12.12
N VAL A 137 2.54 -13.28 -12.01
CA VAL A 137 1.35 -12.82 -11.28
C VAL A 137 0.07 -13.32 -11.95
N PHE A 138 -0.01 -13.26 -13.27
CA PHE A 138 -1.16 -13.73 -14.03
C PHE A 138 -1.38 -15.24 -13.86
N LEU A 139 -0.32 -16.04 -13.99
CA LEU A 139 -0.36 -17.49 -13.81
C LEU A 139 -0.76 -17.86 -12.37
N TYR A 140 -0.16 -17.23 -11.36
CA TYR A 140 -0.52 -17.48 -9.95
C TYR A 140 -2.01 -17.21 -9.69
N SER A 141 -2.54 -16.10 -10.23
CA SER A 141 -3.96 -15.76 -10.11
C SER A 141 -4.87 -16.80 -10.79
N ARG A 142 -4.47 -17.32 -11.96
CA ARG A 142 -5.20 -18.39 -12.67
C ARG A 142 -5.18 -19.72 -11.92
N PHE A 143 -4.01 -20.17 -11.45
CA PHE A 143 -3.89 -21.44 -10.71
C PHE A 143 -4.66 -21.42 -9.39
N LYS A 144 -4.67 -20.29 -8.69
CA LYS A 144 -5.45 -20.16 -7.45
C LYS A 144 -6.97 -20.21 -7.71
N LYS A 145 -7.44 -19.69 -8.85
CA LYS A 145 -8.85 -19.81 -9.28
C LYS A 145 -9.21 -21.23 -9.75
N ALA A 146 -8.24 -21.97 -10.29
CA ALA A 146 -8.43 -23.32 -10.82
C ALA A 146 -8.47 -24.43 -9.73
N LYS A 147 -7.95 -24.17 -8.52
CA LYS A 147 -8.14 -25.10 -7.39
C LYS A 147 -9.62 -25.07 -6.95
N PRO A 148 -10.35 -26.20 -6.96
CA PRO A 148 -11.68 -26.28 -6.37
C PRO A 148 -11.59 -25.89 -4.90
N LYS A 149 -12.58 -25.14 -4.39
CA LYS A 149 -12.75 -25.00 -2.93
C LYS A 149 -12.84 -26.40 -2.36
N ALA A 150 -11.81 -26.85 -1.64
CA ALA A 150 -11.95 -28.03 -0.81
C ALA A 150 -13.11 -27.75 0.14
N LYS A 151 -14.20 -28.52 0.01
CA LYS A 151 -15.27 -28.55 1.02
C LYS A 151 -14.57 -28.84 2.34
N ALA A 152 -14.67 -27.89 3.28
CA ALA A 152 -14.43 -28.22 4.68
C ALA A 152 -15.47 -29.31 5.02
N ALA A 153 -14.97 -30.50 5.28
CA ALA A 153 -15.73 -31.57 5.93
C ALA A 153 -15.72 -31.31 7.44
#